data_AF-A0A5N3CRI7-F1
#
_entry.id   AF-A0A5N3CRI7-F1
#
_cell.length_a   1.000
_cell.length_b   1.000
_cell.length_c   1.000
_cell.angle_alpha   90.00
_cell.angle_beta   90.00
_cell.angle_gamma   90.00
#
_symmetry.space_group_name_H-M   'P 1'
#
loop_
_entity.id
_entity.type
_entity.pdbx_description
1 polymer ?
#
loop_
_entity_poly.entity_id
_entity_poly.type
_entity_poly.pdbx_seq_one_letter_code
_entity_poly.pdbx_strand_id
1 'polypeptide(L)'
;ISGSVNANSGTLNNVTINENCQIKGKLSANQIEGDIVKTVSKSFPRTNSYASGTITVRISDDQKFDRQVMIPPVLFRGGKHENFNSNNQQSYWYSTCRLRVTRNGQEIFNQSTTDAQGVFSSVIDMPAGQGTLTLTFTVSSSGANNWTPTTSISDLLVVVMKKSTAGISIS
;
A
#
# COMPACT_ATOMS: atom_id res chain seq x y z
N ILE A 1 7.18 -31.19 -33.36
CA ILE A 1 8.04 -32.07 -32.53
C ILE A 1 7.68 -31.83 -31.08
N SER A 2 7.47 -32.88 -30.30
CA SER A 2 7.20 -32.84 -28.87
C SER A 2 8.01 -33.93 -28.18
N GLY A 3 8.69 -33.59 -27.09
CA GLY A 3 9.59 -34.49 -26.39
C GLY A 3 10.52 -33.76 -25.42
N SER A 4 11.39 -34.50 -24.73
CA SER A 4 12.31 -33.97 -23.72
C SER A 4 13.72 -33.74 -24.30
N VAL A 5 14.33 -32.61 -23.96
CA VAL A 5 15.73 -32.31 -24.28
C VAL A 5 16.58 -32.51 -23.03
N ASN A 6 17.64 -33.32 -23.13
CA ASN A 6 18.63 -33.52 -22.07
C ASN A 6 20.01 -33.15 -22.60
N ALA A 7 20.60 -32.09 -22.06
CA ALA A 7 21.86 -31.52 -22.55
C ALA A 7 22.78 -31.23 -21.37
N ASN A 8 24.01 -31.72 -21.47
CA ASN A 8 25.03 -31.51 -20.45
C ASN A 8 25.74 -30.15 -20.61
N SER A 9 25.69 -29.53 -21.80
CA SER A 9 26.24 -28.20 -22.11
C SER A 9 25.65 -27.61 -23.39
N GLY A 10 25.69 -26.27 -23.56
CA GLY A 10 25.27 -25.58 -24.78
C GLY A 10 25.11 -24.06 -24.62
N THR A 11 25.30 -23.32 -25.72
CA THR A 11 24.98 -21.89 -25.79
C THR A 11 23.69 -21.72 -26.55
N LEU A 12 22.78 -20.97 -25.94
CA LEU A 12 21.45 -20.73 -26.42
C LEU A 12 21.31 -19.23 -26.65
N ASN A 13 21.27 -18.83 -27.91
CA ASN A 13 20.96 -17.47 -28.29
C ASN A 13 19.48 -17.42 -28.70
N ASN A 14 18.79 -16.33 -28.38
CA ASN A 14 17.42 -16.09 -28.83
C ASN A 14 16.43 -17.19 -28.37
N VAL A 15 16.49 -17.54 -27.09
CA VAL A 15 15.67 -18.62 -26.53
C VAL A 15 14.41 -18.11 -25.88
N THR A 16 13.31 -18.75 -26.28
CA THR A 16 11.96 -18.56 -25.73
C THR A 16 11.55 -19.82 -24.99
N ILE A 17 11.11 -19.65 -23.74
CA ILE A 17 10.60 -20.73 -22.90
C ILE A 17 9.09 -20.56 -22.82
N ASN A 18 8.37 -21.43 -23.53
CA ASN A 18 6.95 -21.26 -23.88
C ASN A 18 5.98 -21.33 -22.70
N GLU A 19 6.42 -21.79 -21.53
CA GLU A 19 5.56 -21.94 -20.35
C GLU A 19 6.34 -21.64 -19.06
N ASN A 20 6.05 -22.40 -18.00
CA ASN A 20 6.73 -22.27 -16.73
C ASN A 20 8.18 -22.65 -16.90
N CYS A 21 8.99 -21.61 -16.87
CA CYS A 21 10.41 -21.76 -16.76
C CYS A 21 10.74 -22.14 -15.32
N GLN A 22 10.65 -23.44 -15.02
CA GLN A 22 11.18 -23.94 -13.77
C GLN A 22 12.69 -24.11 -13.94
N ILE A 23 13.41 -23.01 -13.74
CA ILE A 23 14.85 -23.07 -13.70
C ILE A 23 15.24 -23.72 -12.38
N LYS A 24 15.40 -25.05 -12.42
CA LYS A 24 16.01 -25.82 -11.33
C LYS A 24 17.50 -25.43 -11.14
N GLY A 25 18.11 -24.84 -12.18
CA GLY A 25 19.47 -24.26 -12.22
C GLY A 25 19.49 -22.71 -12.10
N LYS A 26 20.43 -22.02 -12.77
CA LYS A 26 20.63 -20.54 -12.66
C LYS A 26 20.22 -19.78 -13.94
N LEU A 27 19.49 -18.65 -13.80
CA LEU A 27 19.18 -17.67 -14.87
C LEU A 27 20.13 -16.47 -14.78
N SER A 28 20.77 -16.11 -15.90
CA SER A 28 21.53 -14.86 -16.03
C SER A 28 20.98 -14.07 -17.22
N ALA A 29 20.51 -12.84 -17.00
CA ALA A 29 20.29 -11.86 -18.06
C ALA A 29 20.85 -10.49 -17.65
N ASN A 30 21.62 -9.89 -18.55
CA ASN A 30 22.37 -8.65 -18.32
C ASN A 30 21.48 -7.40 -18.41
N GLN A 31 20.43 -7.50 -19.22
CA GLN A 31 19.23 -6.67 -19.17
C GLN A 31 18.16 -7.50 -18.46
N ILE A 32 18.01 -7.22 -17.18
CA ILE A 32 16.87 -7.61 -16.37
C ILE A 32 16.56 -6.39 -15.53
N GLU A 33 15.37 -5.88 -15.76
CA GLU A 33 14.88 -4.74 -15.04
C GLU A 33 14.35 -5.15 -13.67
N GLY A 34 15.19 -4.92 -12.63
CA GLY A 34 14.82 -4.73 -11.21
C GLY A 34 14.03 -5.86 -10.54
N ASP A 35 13.46 -5.54 -9.37
CA ASP A 35 12.25 -6.22 -8.90
C ASP A 35 11.08 -5.72 -9.76
N ILE A 36 10.31 -6.64 -10.31
CA ILE A 36 9.17 -6.33 -11.19
C ILE A 36 8.14 -5.51 -10.41
N VAL A 37 7.77 -6.02 -9.23
CA VAL A 37 6.88 -5.39 -8.26
C VAL A 37 7.15 -6.05 -6.91
N LYS A 38 7.20 -5.27 -5.82
CA LYS A 38 7.12 -5.75 -4.45
C LYS A 38 5.89 -5.19 -3.77
N THR A 39 5.09 -6.07 -3.20
CA THR A 39 3.81 -5.70 -2.60
C THR A 39 3.77 -6.18 -1.16
N VAL A 40 3.39 -5.29 -0.25
CA VAL A 40 3.09 -5.65 1.14
C VAL A 40 1.71 -5.13 1.52
N SER A 41 0.97 -5.96 2.24
CA SER A 41 -0.33 -5.60 2.81
C SER A 41 -0.30 -5.73 4.32
N LYS A 42 -0.96 -4.81 5.02
CA LYS A 42 -1.13 -4.91 6.47
C LYS A 42 -2.40 -4.20 6.93
N SER A 43 -3.19 -4.88 7.76
CA SER A 43 -4.32 -4.27 8.45
C SER A 43 -3.87 -3.25 9.48
N PHE A 44 -4.60 -2.13 9.56
CA PHE A 44 -4.37 -1.14 10.60
C PHE A 44 -4.65 -1.71 12.00
N PRO A 45 -3.84 -1.33 13.02
CA PRO A 45 -4.13 -1.69 14.40
C PRO A 45 -5.52 -1.21 14.83
N ARG A 46 -6.14 -2.00 15.71
CA ARG A 46 -7.45 -1.68 16.28
C ARG A 46 -7.37 -1.69 17.80
N THR A 47 -8.12 -0.80 18.43
CA THR A 47 -8.42 -0.87 19.86
C THR A 47 -9.84 -1.39 19.98
N ASN A 48 -9.99 -2.61 20.51
CA ASN A 48 -11.25 -3.36 20.45
C ASN A 48 -11.74 -3.46 19.00
N SER A 49 -12.84 -2.78 18.68
CA SER A 49 -13.50 -2.83 17.38
C SER A 49 -13.16 -1.66 16.46
N TYR A 50 -12.47 -0.60 16.90
CA TYR A 50 -12.26 0.63 16.10
C TYR A 50 -10.78 0.83 15.70
N ALA A 51 -10.57 1.54 14.58
CA ALA A 51 -9.24 1.78 14.03
C ALA A 51 -8.42 2.74 14.90
N SER A 52 -7.28 2.29 15.43
CA SER A 52 -6.44 3.12 16.28
C SER A 52 -5.02 2.56 16.34
N GLY A 53 -4.05 3.35 15.93
CA GLY A 53 -2.63 3.00 16.00
C GLY A 53 -1.85 3.45 14.78
N THR A 54 -0.64 2.93 14.66
CA THR A 54 0.34 3.38 13.66
C THR A 54 0.92 2.20 12.89
N ILE A 55 1.03 2.34 11.57
CA ILE A 55 1.87 1.50 10.71
C ILE A 55 3.04 2.35 10.22
N THR A 56 4.26 1.81 10.31
CA THR A 56 5.45 2.41 9.70
C THR A 56 5.93 1.51 8.57
N VAL A 57 5.94 2.06 7.36
CA VAL A 57 6.50 1.44 6.16
C VAL A 57 7.89 2.02 5.97
N ARG A 58 8.91 1.16 5.92
CA ARG A 58 10.28 1.53 5.59
C ARG A 58 10.67 0.86 4.29
N ILE A 59 11.04 1.66 3.31
CA ILE A 59 11.54 1.21 2.01
C ILE A 59 12.98 1.67 1.96
N SER A 60 13.90 0.73 2.15
CA SER A 60 15.34 0.97 2.12
C SER A 60 15.79 1.41 0.74
N ASP A 61 16.71 2.35 0.62
CA ASP A 61 17.32 2.77 -0.66
C ASP A 61 18.46 1.86 -1.09
N ASP A 62 18.10 0.64 -1.46
CA ASP A 62 19.03 -0.47 -1.67
C ASP A 62 19.25 -0.82 -3.15
N GLN A 63 18.56 -0.15 -4.08
CA GLN A 63 18.64 -0.41 -5.51
C GLN A 63 19.33 0.73 -6.25
N LYS A 64 20.14 0.40 -7.27
CA LYS A 64 20.85 1.38 -8.12
C LYS A 64 19.98 1.99 -9.23
N PHE A 65 18.67 1.80 -9.14
CA PHE A 65 17.68 2.32 -10.07
C PHE A 65 16.60 3.04 -9.30
N ASP A 66 16.07 4.10 -9.89
CA ASP A 66 14.95 4.81 -9.31
C ASP A 66 13.79 3.84 -9.08
N ARG A 67 13.05 4.06 -8.00
CA ARG A 67 11.83 3.33 -7.70
C ARG A 67 10.65 4.27 -7.59
N GLN A 68 9.48 3.71 -7.77
CA GLN A 68 8.22 4.37 -7.53
C GLN A 68 7.44 3.57 -6.49
N VAL A 69 6.87 4.30 -5.55
CA VAL A 69 6.08 3.74 -4.46
C VAL A 69 4.64 4.17 -4.64
N MET A 70 3.75 3.23 -4.87
CA MET A 70 2.32 3.46 -4.97
C MET A 70 1.64 3.02 -3.68
N ILE A 71 0.81 3.91 -3.16
CA ILE A 71 -0.17 3.64 -2.11
C ILE A 71 -1.54 3.69 -2.77
N PRO A 72 -2.15 2.52 -3.06
CA PRO A 72 -3.53 2.43 -3.49
C PRO A 72 -4.49 3.04 -2.45
N PRO A 73 -5.77 3.28 -2.82
CA PRO A 73 -6.75 3.91 -1.95
C PRO A 73 -6.84 3.25 -0.57
N VAL A 74 -6.45 4.00 0.46
CA VAL A 74 -6.75 3.71 1.86
C VAL A 74 -8.05 4.43 2.20
N LEU A 75 -9.12 3.67 2.32
CA LEU A 75 -10.45 4.19 2.62
C LEU A 75 -10.64 4.20 4.12
N PHE A 76 -11.09 5.33 4.67
CA PHE A 76 -11.37 5.46 6.10
C PHE A 76 -12.65 6.25 6.33
N ARG A 77 -13.37 5.89 7.40
CA ARG A 77 -14.67 6.48 7.72
C ARG A 77 -14.92 6.42 9.22
N GLY A 78 -15.55 7.43 9.76
CA GLY A 78 -16.23 7.34 11.04
C GLY A 78 -17.62 6.71 10.91
N GLY A 79 -18.50 7.02 11.85
CA GLY A 79 -19.84 6.45 11.92
C GLY A 79 -20.87 7.47 12.36
N LYS A 80 -22.02 7.51 11.69
CA LYS A 80 -23.22 8.19 12.17
C LYS A 80 -24.02 7.21 13.01
N HIS A 81 -24.51 7.70 14.13
CA HIS A 81 -25.34 6.94 15.03
C HIS A 81 -26.62 7.71 15.30
N GLU A 82 -27.70 6.98 15.50
CA GLU A 82 -29.04 7.55 15.64
C GLU A 82 -29.71 6.92 16.87
N ASN A 83 -30.41 7.73 17.66
CA ASN A 83 -31.19 7.26 18.79
C ASN A 83 -32.51 8.03 18.85
N PHE A 84 -33.56 7.35 19.32
CA PHE A 84 -34.86 7.95 19.57
C PHE A 84 -35.09 8.02 21.08
N ASN A 85 -35.45 9.18 21.59
CA ASN A 85 -35.83 9.30 23.00
C ASN A 85 -37.27 8.78 23.22
N SER A 86 -37.71 8.77 24.48
CA SER A 86 -39.07 8.33 24.87
C SER A 86 -40.20 9.15 24.22
N ASN A 87 -39.90 10.35 23.72
CA ASN A 87 -40.84 11.23 23.03
C ASN A 87 -40.74 11.10 21.50
N ASN A 88 -40.10 10.03 21.00
CA ASN A 88 -39.88 9.76 19.59
C ASN A 88 -39.08 10.86 18.85
N GLN A 89 -38.30 11.66 19.58
CA GLN A 89 -37.40 12.66 19.00
C GLN A 89 -36.06 12.02 18.68
N GLN A 90 -35.59 12.24 17.45
CA GLN A 90 -34.35 11.67 16.94
C GLN A 90 -33.15 12.53 17.35
N SER A 91 -32.08 11.86 17.79
CA SER A 91 -30.79 12.47 18.10
C SER A 91 -29.68 11.74 17.35
N TYR A 92 -28.64 12.48 16.99
CA TYR A 92 -27.49 11.99 16.23
C TYR A 92 -26.19 12.26 16.96
N TRP A 93 -25.26 11.33 16.83
CA TRP A 93 -23.87 11.55 17.19
C TRP A 93 -22.95 10.88 16.19
N TYR A 94 -21.70 11.35 16.18
CA TYR A 94 -20.71 10.90 15.23
C TYR A 94 -19.50 10.32 15.94
N SER A 95 -18.96 9.26 15.34
CA SER A 95 -17.57 8.86 15.52
C SER A 95 -16.74 9.50 14.42
N THR A 96 -15.57 10.00 14.78
CA THR A 96 -14.60 10.60 13.86
C THR A 96 -13.45 9.62 13.65
N CYS A 97 -13.10 9.37 12.39
CA CYS A 97 -11.89 8.64 12.00
C CYS A 97 -10.92 9.62 11.35
N ARG A 98 -9.72 9.76 11.90
CA ARG A 98 -8.65 10.59 11.34
C ARG A 98 -7.53 9.72 10.82
N LEU A 99 -7.12 9.95 9.57
CA LEU A 99 -5.91 9.38 9.00
C LEU A 99 -4.88 10.50 8.82
N ARG A 100 -3.69 10.29 9.40
CA ARG A 100 -2.52 11.14 9.24
C ARG A 100 -1.41 10.33 8.57
N VAL A 101 -0.81 10.88 7.52
CA VAL A 101 0.31 10.26 6.80
C VAL A 101 1.49 11.21 6.78
N THR A 102 2.67 10.69 7.15
CA THR A 102 3.92 11.44 7.03
C THR A 102 4.91 10.71 6.12
N ARG A 103 5.68 11.49 5.35
CA ARG A 103 6.81 11.06 4.55
C ARG A 103 8.08 11.63 5.17
N ASN A 104 8.98 10.76 5.63
CA ASN A 104 10.23 11.15 6.28
C ASN A 104 10.02 12.20 7.40
N GLY A 105 8.93 12.05 8.16
CA GLY A 105 8.55 12.97 9.24
C GLY A 105 7.69 14.17 8.80
N GLN A 106 7.68 14.53 7.51
CA GLN A 106 6.85 15.61 6.99
C GLN A 106 5.42 15.13 6.76
N GLU A 107 4.43 15.87 7.24
CA GLU A 107 3.02 15.57 7.00
C GLU A 107 2.66 15.79 5.53
N ILE A 108 2.09 14.76 4.91
CA ILE A 108 1.62 14.79 3.51
C ILE A 108 0.11 14.59 3.40
N PHE A 109 -0.55 14.16 4.48
CA PHE A 109 -1.99 14.01 4.57
C PHE A 109 -2.44 14.03 6.02
N ASN A 110 -3.55 14.72 6.30
CA ASN A 110 -4.16 14.75 7.62
C ASN A 110 -5.62 15.17 7.48
N GLN A 111 -6.51 14.18 7.49
CA GLN A 111 -7.95 14.42 7.34
C GLN A 111 -8.75 13.59 8.32
N SER A 112 -9.85 14.19 8.78
CA SER A 112 -10.82 13.57 9.66
C SER A 112 -12.14 13.40 8.91
N THR A 113 -12.82 12.29 9.16
CA THR A 113 -14.13 11.98 8.58
C THR A 113 -15.10 11.55 9.67
N THR A 114 -16.36 11.94 9.54
CA THR A 114 -17.48 11.41 10.33
C THR A 114 -18.16 10.32 9.51
N ASP A 115 -19.27 10.61 8.86
CA ASP A 115 -20.10 9.68 8.11
C ASP A 115 -19.85 9.71 6.61
N ALA A 116 -19.04 10.64 6.11
CA ALA A 116 -18.51 10.60 4.74
C ALA A 116 -17.24 9.74 4.66
N GLN A 117 -17.01 9.08 3.53
CA GLN A 117 -15.79 8.30 3.30
C GLN A 117 -14.63 9.23 2.90
N GLY A 118 -13.50 9.08 3.57
CA GLY A 118 -12.22 9.69 3.20
C GLY A 118 -11.36 8.70 2.44
N VAL A 119 -10.47 9.23 1.61
CA VAL A 119 -9.51 8.44 0.84
C VAL A 119 -8.13 9.06 0.90
N PHE A 120 -7.11 8.21 1.06
CA PHE A 120 -5.73 8.58 0.80
C PHE A 120 -5.16 7.66 -0.27
N SER A 121 -4.53 8.23 -1.28
CA SER A 121 -3.74 7.52 -2.28
C SER A 121 -2.57 8.38 -2.69
N SER A 122 -1.43 7.77 -3.01
CA SER A 122 -0.26 8.54 -3.41
C SER A 122 0.68 7.72 -4.29
N VAL A 123 1.37 8.43 -5.17
CA VAL A 123 2.51 7.91 -5.92
C VAL A 123 3.72 8.75 -5.52
N ILE A 124 4.76 8.09 -5.04
CA ILE A 124 5.93 8.73 -4.47
C ILE A 124 7.16 8.24 -5.23
N ASP A 125 7.86 9.17 -5.84
CA ASP A 125 9.16 8.90 -6.43
C ASP A 125 10.22 8.70 -5.34
N MET A 126 11.02 7.66 -5.53
CA MET A 126 12.16 7.31 -4.70
C MET A 126 13.40 7.13 -5.60
N PRO A 127 14.05 8.24 -5.99
CA PRO A 127 15.26 8.18 -6.79
C PRO A 127 16.38 7.44 -6.06
N ALA A 128 17.22 6.73 -6.80
CA ALA A 128 18.33 6.01 -6.21
C ALA A 128 19.36 6.98 -5.59
N GLY A 129 19.88 6.64 -4.42
CA GLY A 129 20.90 7.40 -3.70
C GLY A 129 20.38 8.54 -2.82
N GLN A 130 19.07 8.63 -2.60
CA GLN A 130 18.43 9.67 -1.77
C GLN A 130 18.10 9.19 -0.35
N GLY A 131 18.37 7.92 -0.03
CA GLY A 131 18.18 7.34 1.30
C GLY A 131 16.78 6.77 1.54
N THR A 132 16.63 6.10 2.68
CA THR A 132 15.41 5.34 3.03
C THR A 132 14.17 6.21 3.03
N LEU A 133 13.13 5.74 2.34
CA LEU A 133 11.79 6.32 2.43
C LEU A 133 11.06 5.71 3.62
N THR A 134 10.61 6.56 4.54
CA THR A 134 9.76 6.16 5.65
C THR A 134 8.39 6.80 5.49
N LEU A 135 7.35 5.97 5.41
CA LEU A 135 5.95 6.41 5.47
C LEU A 135 5.35 5.98 6.80
N THR A 136 4.74 6.91 7.51
CA THR A 136 4.05 6.62 8.77
C THR A 136 2.58 6.93 8.62
N PHE A 137 1.73 5.93 8.81
CA PHE A 137 0.29 6.03 8.76
C PHE A 137 -0.25 5.90 10.18
N THR A 138 -0.82 6.97 10.71
CA THR A 138 -1.46 6.97 12.03
C THR A 138 -2.95 7.16 11.84
N VAL A 139 -3.72 6.17 12.28
CA VAL A 139 -5.18 6.25 12.36
C VAL A 139 -5.58 6.48 13.81
N SER A 140 -6.52 7.39 14.03
CA SER A 140 -7.08 7.66 15.35
C SER A 140 -8.59 7.78 15.26
N SER A 141 -9.28 7.25 16.25
CA SER A 141 -10.74 7.31 16.33
C SER A 141 -11.20 8.01 17.61
N SER A 142 -12.23 8.84 17.50
CA SER A 142 -12.88 9.48 18.65
C SER A 142 -14.39 9.43 18.52
N GLY A 143 -15.09 9.21 19.63
CA GLY A 143 -16.55 9.31 19.69
C GLY A 143 -16.96 10.63 20.32
N ALA A 144 -18.09 11.19 19.89
CA ALA A 144 -18.72 12.30 20.61
C ALA A 144 -18.93 11.92 22.09
N ASN A 145 -18.79 12.89 23.00
CA ASN A 145 -19.02 12.70 24.44
C ASN A 145 -18.19 11.56 25.07
N ASN A 146 -16.98 11.29 24.56
CA ASN A 146 -16.12 10.18 25.00
C ASN A 146 -16.75 8.79 24.86
N TRP A 147 -17.76 8.63 24.00
CA TRP A 147 -18.32 7.33 23.70
C TRP A 147 -17.35 6.47 22.90
N THR A 148 -17.48 5.15 23.04
CA THR A 148 -16.68 4.20 22.27
C THR A 148 -16.93 4.43 20.78
N PRO A 149 -15.89 4.80 20.00
CA PRO A 149 -16.08 5.13 18.60
C PRO A 149 -16.37 3.88 17.76
N THR A 150 -17.07 4.09 16.65
CA THR A 150 -17.23 3.10 15.58
C THR A 150 -16.65 3.68 14.30
N THR A 151 -15.52 3.13 13.87
CA THR A 151 -14.77 3.60 12.69
C THR A 151 -14.26 2.44 11.85
N SER A 152 -14.05 2.69 10.57
CA SER A 152 -13.46 1.73 9.65
C SER A 152 -12.26 2.34 8.91
N ILE A 153 -11.34 1.46 8.55
CA ILE A 153 -10.22 1.76 7.66
C ILE A 153 -9.89 0.47 6.90
N SER A 154 -9.62 0.57 5.60
CA SER A 154 -9.16 -0.56 4.79
C SER A 154 -7.74 -0.96 5.17
N ASP A 155 -7.30 -2.13 4.73
CA ASP A 155 -5.89 -2.52 4.84
C ASP A 155 -4.99 -1.53 4.07
N LEU A 156 -3.76 -1.39 4.54
CA LEU A 156 -2.72 -0.66 3.82
C LEU A 156 -2.05 -1.60 2.83
N LEU A 157 -2.14 -1.26 1.54
CA LEU A 157 -1.35 -1.87 0.47
C LEU A 157 -0.22 -0.92 0.07
N VAL A 158 1.00 -1.43 -0.08
CA VAL A 158 2.14 -0.68 -0.59
C VAL A 158 2.76 -1.46 -1.73
N VAL A 159 2.90 -0.80 -2.86
CA VAL A 159 3.51 -1.35 -4.07
C VAL A 159 4.77 -0.56 -4.35
N VAL A 160 5.91 -1.25 -4.44
CA VAL A 160 7.20 -0.68 -4.82
C VAL A 160 7.63 -1.32 -6.12
N MET A 161 7.92 -0.50 -7.11
CA MET A 161 8.31 -0.94 -8.45
C MET A 161 9.55 -0.19 -8.92
N LYS A 162 10.34 -0.82 -9.79
CA LYS A 162 11.38 -0.11 -10.54
C LYS A 162 10.75 1.02 -11.36
N LYS A 163 11.27 2.24 -11.22
CA LYS A 163 10.84 3.42 -11.98
C LYS A 163 11.52 3.39 -13.34
N SER A 164 10.74 3.57 -14.38
CA SER A 164 11.17 3.46 -15.78
C SER A 164 11.66 2.05 -16.12
N THR A 165 10.72 1.21 -16.50
CA THR A 165 10.97 0.21 -17.54
C THR A 165 10.75 0.89 -18.89
N ALA A 166 11.72 0.79 -19.80
CA ALA A 166 11.53 1.34 -21.14
C ALA A 166 10.27 0.72 -21.79
N GLY A 167 9.46 1.52 -22.50
CA GLY A 167 8.34 1.02 -23.30
C GLY A 167 6.91 1.29 -22.81
N ILE A 168 6.69 2.20 -21.82
CA ILE A 168 5.34 2.63 -21.42
C ILE A 168 5.07 4.07 -21.92
N SER A 169 4.02 4.25 -22.74
CA SER A 169 3.51 5.56 -23.22
C SER A 169 2.03 5.74 -22.86
N ILE A 170 1.61 6.96 -22.52
CA ILE A 170 0.21 7.33 -22.20
C ILE A 170 -0.26 8.34 -23.25
N SER A 171 -1.43 8.11 -23.86
CA SER A 171 -2.10 9.01 -24.82
C SER A 171 -3.53 9.31 -24.39
#